data_AF-A0A0G4Q0B3-F1
#
_entry.id   AF-A0A0G4Q0B3-F1
#
_cell.length_a   1.000
_cell.length_b   1.000
_cell.length_c   1.000
_cell.angle_alpha   90.00
_cell.angle_beta   90.00
_cell.angle_gamma   90.00
#
_symmetry.space_group_name_H-M   'P 1'
#
loop_
_entity.id
_entity.type
_entity.pdbx_description
1 polymer ?
#
loop_
_entity_poly.entity_id
_entity_poly.type
_entity_poly.pdbx_seq_one_letter_code
_entity_poly.pdbx_strand_id
1 'polypeptide(L)'
;MKSKYGVLVRSTLYDMDLLNTSDRVGRIVGYHDIKPIPLNTQKEYIFDHQDLNKYGKVFAWFGSAFLMGLAGDIKLEINNGIIKLELKNMYTNGVDGEYEDIIKLYYGVY
;
A
#
# COMPACT_ATOMS: atom_id res chain seq x y z
N MET A 1 1.32 -31.39 8.36
CA MET A 1 1.59 -30.12 9.05
C MET A 1 0.82 -29.02 8.32
N LYS A 2 -0.15 -28.35 8.97
CA LYS A 2 -0.98 -27.31 8.34
C LYS A 2 -0.45 -25.89 8.66
N SER A 3 -0.19 -25.15 7.58
CA SER A 3 -0.09 -23.69 7.36
C SER A 3 0.46 -22.75 8.44
N LYS A 4 1.55 -22.05 8.11
CA LYS A 4 1.85 -20.68 8.59
C LYS A 4 2.54 -19.87 7.48
N TYR A 5 1.87 -19.65 6.35
CA TYR A 5 2.22 -18.56 5.43
C TYR A 5 1.16 -17.48 5.59
N GLY A 6 1.33 -16.67 6.62
CA GLY A 6 0.56 -15.46 6.85
C GLY A 6 1.51 -14.47 7.49
N VAL A 7 1.86 -13.42 6.76
CA VAL A 7 2.68 -12.33 7.28
C VAL A 7 1.89 -11.64 8.39
N LEU A 8 2.52 -11.51 9.55
CA LEU A 8 2.02 -10.74 10.67
C LEU A 8 2.29 -9.26 10.37
N VAL A 9 1.29 -8.53 9.85
CA VAL A 9 1.37 -7.07 9.72
C VAL A 9 1.27 -6.48 11.13
N ARG A 10 2.41 -6.27 11.79
CA ARG A 10 2.47 -5.46 13.02
C ARG A 10 2.64 -4.00 12.62
N SER A 11 1.52 -3.30 12.43
CA SER A 11 1.52 -1.84 12.52
C SER A 11 1.86 -1.49 13.96
N THR A 12 3.06 -1.00 14.22
CA THR A 12 3.47 -0.53 15.53
C THR A 12 3.20 0.96 15.74
N LEU A 13 2.65 1.68 14.75
CA LEU A 13 2.63 3.15 14.79
C LEU A 13 1.31 3.87 14.48
N TYR A 14 0.31 3.32 13.77
CA TYR A 14 -0.93 4.09 13.50
C TYR A 14 -2.22 3.25 13.34
N ASP A 15 -3.33 3.86 13.80
CA ASP A 15 -4.75 3.57 13.53
C ASP A 15 -5.01 3.43 12.02
N MET A 16 -4.79 2.23 11.48
CA MET A 16 -5.23 1.90 10.14
C MET A 16 -6.56 1.16 10.23
N ASP A 17 -7.65 1.82 9.80
CA ASP A 17 -8.86 1.12 9.40
C ASP A 17 -8.54 0.35 8.10
N LEU A 18 -7.96 -0.84 8.26
CA LEU A 18 -7.78 -1.80 7.18
C LEU A 18 -9.17 -2.27 6.75
N LEU A 19 -9.66 -1.66 5.67
CA LEU A 19 -10.96 -1.98 5.10
C LEU A 19 -10.96 -3.43 4.65
N ASN A 20 -11.88 -4.21 5.23
CA ASN A 20 -12.09 -5.57 4.82
C ASN A 20 -12.65 -5.57 3.39
N THR A 21 -12.21 -6.48 2.54
CA THR A 21 -12.72 -6.66 1.16
C THR A 21 -14.25 -6.82 1.06
N SER A 22 -14.94 -7.06 2.17
CA SER A 22 -16.41 -7.09 2.29
C SER A 22 -17.08 -5.73 2.54
N ASP A 23 -16.35 -4.68 2.97
CA ASP A 23 -16.89 -3.35 3.25
C ASP A 23 -17.07 -2.54 1.96
N ARG A 24 -18.09 -2.95 1.20
CA ARG A 24 -18.46 -2.42 -0.13
C ARG A 24 -19.19 -1.07 -0.06
N VAL A 25 -18.60 -0.04 0.55
CA VAL A 25 -19.18 1.32 0.52
C VAL A 25 -18.38 2.29 -0.37
N GLY A 26 -17.14 1.93 -0.75
CA GLY A 26 -16.26 2.81 -1.53
C GLY A 26 -16.33 2.60 -3.05
N ARG A 27 -16.31 3.69 -3.83
CA ARG A 27 -16.13 3.66 -5.29
C ARG A 27 -14.64 3.67 -5.63
N ILE A 28 -14.19 2.62 -6.30
CA ILE A 28 -12.84 2.56 -6.89
C ILE A 28 -12.74 3.59 -8.01
N VAL A 29 -11.72 4.45 -7.95
CA VAL A 29 -11.48 5.49 -8.97
C VAL A 29 -10.31 5.12 -9.87
N GLY A 30 -9.24 4.54 -9.32
CA GLY A 30 -8.05 4.18 -10.10
C GLY A 30 -7.01 3.41 -9.31
N TYR A 31 -5.80 3.33 -9.88
CA TYR A 31 -4.63 2.74 -9.23
C TYR A 31 -3.34 3.46 -9.64
N HIS A 32 -2.32 3.33 -8.81
CA HIS A 32 -0.94 3.75 -9.08
C HIS A 32 -0.02 2.54 -9.16
N ASP A 33 0.84 2.52 -10.17
CA ASP A 33 1.92 1.54 -10.28
C ASP A 33 3.11 2.00 -9.44
N ILE A 34 3.47 1.22 -8.43
CA ILE A 34 4.64 1.40 -7.59
C ILE A 34 5.76 0.54 -8.17
N LYS A 35 6.58 1.13 -9.03
CA LYS A 35 7.75 0.50 -9.63
C LYS A 35 8.79 1.54 -10.07
N PRO A 36 10.10 1.23 -10.02
CA PRO A 36 10.68 0.11 -9.28
C PRO A 36 10.66 0.36 -7.76
N ILE A 37 10.69 -0.71 -6.96
CA ILE A 37 10.82 -0.62 -5.50
C ILE A 37 12.30 -0.83 -5.13
N PRO A 38 13.00 0.22 -4.69
CA PRO A 38 14.37 0.05 -4.25
C PRO A 38 14.37 -0.73 -2.93
N LEU A 39 15.17 -1.79 -2.89
CA LEU A 39 15.35 -2.62 -1.71
C LEU A 39 16.36 -1.98 -0.76
N ASN A 40 16.28 -2.32 0.52
CA ASN A 40 17.19 -1.87 1.58
C ASN A 40 17.36 -0.35 1.68
N THR A 41 16.37 0.41 1.23
CA THR A 41 16.34 1.88 1.25
C THR A 41 15.00 2.39 1.78
N GLN A 42 14.88 3.71 1.91
CA GLN A 42 13.62 4.40 2.18
C GLN A 42 13.19 5.13 0.91
N LYS A 43 11.93 4.93 0.50
CA LYS A 43 11.32 5.63 -0.63
C LYS A 43 9.93 6.12 -0.28
N GLU A 44 9.66 7.35 -0.68
CA GLU A 44 8.39 8.02 -0.48
C GLU A 44 7.70 8.25 -1.82
N TYR A 45 6.40 7.98 -1.87
CA TYR A 45 5.52 8.29 -2.99
C TYR A 45 4.38 9.17 -2.48
N ILE A 46 4.09 10.23 -3.22
CA ILE A 46 2.99 11.15 -2.93
C ILE A 46 2.07 11.19 -4.13
N PHE A 47 0.78 10.94 -3.89
CA PHE A 47 -0.26 11.01 -4.91
C PHE A 47 -1.33 12.00 -4.47
N ASP A 48 -1.56 13.01 -5.29
CA ASP A 48 -2.56 14.05 -5.05
C ASP A 48 -3.89 13.66 -5.71
N HIS A 49 -4.93 13.49 -4.88
CA HIS A 49 -6.33 13.32 -5.30
C HIS A 49 -7.25 14.23 -4.49
N GLN A 50 -6.81 15.46 -4.18
CA GLN A 50 -7.63 16.40 -3.42
C GLN A 50 -8.96 16.73 -4.14
N ASP A 51 -8.97 16.62 -5.47
CA ASP A 51 -10.14 16.80 -6.31
C ASP A 51 -11.26 15.78 -6.03
N LEU A 52 -10.92 14.62 -5.45
CA LEU A 52 -11.89 13.58 -5.11
C LEU A 52 -12.64 13.84 -3.80
N ASN A 53 -12.16 14.76 -2.96
CA ASN A 53 -12.81 15.06 -1.67
C ASN A 53 -14.25 15.57 -1.83
N LYS A 54 -14.61 16.14 -2.99
CA LYS A 54 -16.00 16.54 -3.30
C LYS A 54 -16.95 15.35 -3.48
N TYR A 55 -16.42 14.15 -3.69
CA TYR A 55 -17.19 12.93 -3.92
C TYR A 55 -17.20 11.99 -2.72
N GLY A 56 -16.39 12.26 -1.69
CA GLY A 56 -16.28 11.39 -0.52
C GLY A 56 -14.89 11.42 0.13
N LYS A 57 -14.72 10.65 1.20
CA LYS A 57 -13.42 10.50 1.88
C LYS A 57 -12.51 9.61 1.04
N VAL A 58 -11.35 10.12 0.64
CA VAL A 58 -10.36 9.34 -0.13
C VAL A 58 -9.82 8.18 0.71
N PHE A 59 -9.68 7.03 0.06
CA PHE A 59 -9.06 5.84 0.62
C PHE A 59 -8.13 5.16 -0.37
N ALA A 60 -7.25 4.30 0.13
CA ALA A 60 -6.33 3.53 -0.69
C ALA A 60 -6.08 2.14 -0.10
N TRP A 61 -5.80 1.16 -0.95
CA TRP A 61 -5.44 -0.19 -0.54
C TRP A 61 -4.53 -0.86 -1.58
N PHE A 62 -3.72 -1.81 -1.12
CA PHE A 62 -2.88 -2.59 -2.01
C PHE A 62 -3.63 -3.78 -2.61
N GLY A 63 -3.35 -4.09 -3.88
CA GLY A 63 -3.84 -5.34 -4.48
C GLY A 63 -3.38 -6.57 -3.69
N SER A 64 -4.16 -7.65 -3.70
CA SER A 64 -3.85 -8.90 -2.98
C SER A 64 -2.52 -9.54 -3.35
N ALA A 65 -1.98 -9.24 -4.54
CA ALA A 65 -0.67 -9.72 -5.00
C ALA A 65 0.52 -8.95 -4.37
N PHE A 66 0.29 -7.77 -3.77
CA PHE A 66 1.34 -6.86 -3.26
C PHE A 66 2.28 -7.50 -2.23
N LEU A 67 1.80 -8.48 -1.46
CA LEU A 67 2.50 -9.01 -0.29
C LEU A 67 3.08 -10.42 -0.49
N MET A 68 3.04 -10.95 -1.72
CA MET A 68 3.62 -12.26 -2.01
C MET A 68 5.08 -12.07 -2.44
N GLY A 69 6.00 -12.09 -1.48
CA GLY A 69 7.45 -12.16 -1.75
C GLY A 69 8.26 -10.94 -1.32
N LEU A 70 7.61 -9.85 -0.91
CA LEU A 70 8.26 -8.68 -0.30
C LEU A 70 8.01 -8.63 1.21
N ALA A 71 9.06 -8.30 1.95
CA ALA A 71 8.99 -7.97 3.37
C ALA A 71 9.62 -6.60 3.62
N GLY A 72 9.24 -5.93 4.70
CA GLY A 72 9.72 -4.59 5.03
C GLY A 72 8.71 -3.78 5.83
N ASP A 73 9.03 -2.52 6.05
CA ASP A 73 8.17 -1.57 6.74
C ASP A 73 7.40 -0.72 5.71
N ILE A 74 6.08 -0.68 5.85
CA ILE A 74 5.19 0.04 4.95
C ILE A 74 4.33 0.98 5.78
N LYS A 75 4.31 2.25 5.40
CA LYS A 75 3.45 3.26 6.02
C LYS A 75 2.61 3.94 4.94
N LEU A 76 1.30 3.94 5.14
CA LEU A 76 0.33 4.59 4.27
C LEU A 76 -0.44 5.62 5.08
N GLU A 77 -0.33 6.88 4.70
CA GLU A 77 -1.08 7.99 5.28
C GLU A 77 -1.97 8.63 4.22
N ILE A 78 -3.19 9.00 4.58
CA ILE A 78 -4.10 9.73 3.69
C ILE A 78 -4.61 10.95 4.44
N ASN A 79 -4.33 12.14 3.92
CA ASN A 79 -4.78 13.39 4.51
C ASN A 79 -5.37 14.30 3.43
N ASN A 80 -6.65 14.63 3.58
CA ASN A 80 -7.38 15.53 2.69
C ASN A 80 -7.19 15.20 1.19
N GLY A 81 -7.25 13.92 0.82
CA GLY A 81 -7.08 13.44 -0.56
C GLY A 81 -5.64 13.26 -1.03
N ILE A 82 -4.64 13.63 -0.23
CA ILE A 82 -3.24 13.33 -0.50
C ILE A 82 -2.92 11.96 0.10
N ILE A 83 -2.46 11.02 -0.74
CA ILE A 83 -1.99 9.70 -0.33
C ILE A 83 -0.47 9.74 -0.26
N LYS A 84 0.08 9.43 0.92
CA LYS A 84 1.52 9.32 1.16
C LYS A 84 1.86 7.87 1.48
N LEU A 85 2.68 7.26 0.64
CA LEU A 85 3.20 5.91 0.81
C LEU A 85 4.70 5.98 1.08
N GLU A 86 5.12 5.47 2.22
CA GLU A 86 6.51 5.27 2.57
C GLU A 86 6.83 3.78 2.62
N LEU A 87 7.86 3.39 1.89
CA LEU A 87 8.44 2.05 1.89
C LEU A 87 9.81 2.14 2.52
N LYS A 88 10.08 1.33 3.55
CA LYS A 88 11.34 1.36 4.29
C LYS A 88 11.87 -0.04 4.49
N ASN A 89 13.16 -0.21 4.24
CA ASN A 89 13.86 -1.49 4.41
C ASN A 89 13.14 -2.63 3.69
N MET A 90 12.64 -2.38 2.47
CA MET A 90 12.02 -3.42 1.66
C MET A 90 13.08 -4.45 1.26
N TYR A 91 12.76 -5.74 1.35
CA TYR A 91 13.66 -6.82 0.95
C TYR A 91 12.89 -8.03 0.42
N THR A 92 13.58 -8.82 -0.38
CA THR A 92 13.15 -10.14 -0.85
C THR A 92 14.38 -11.06 -0.89
N ASN A 93 14.18 -12.35 -0.68
CA ASN A 93 15.29 -13.28 -0.49
C ASN A 93 16.09 -13.44 -1.78
N GLY A 94 17.39 -13.17 -1.72
CA GLY A 94 18.31 -13.38 -2.83
C GLY A 94 18.24 -12.33 -3.95
N VAL A 95 17.63 -11.18 -3.70
CA VAL A 95 17.62 -10.04 -4.63
C VAL A 95 18.22 -8.82 -3.93
N ASP A 96 19.20 -8.23 -4.59
CA ASP A 96 19.81 -6.95 -4.23
C ASP A 96 19.47 -5.90 -5.29
N GLY A 97 19.32 -4.64 -4.87
CA GLY A 97 19.03 -3.52 -5.78
C GLY A 97 17.55 -3.18 -5.83
N GLU A 98 16.89 -3.42 -6.96
CA GLU A 98 15.50 -3.04 -7.20
C GLU A 98 14.60 -4.26 -7.40
N TYR A 99 13.39 -4.19 -6.86
CA TYR A 99 12.33 -5.13 -7.16
C TYR A 99 11.47 -4.57 -8.29
N GLU A 100 11.48 -5.29 -9.41
CA GLU A 100 10.95 -4.85 -10.71
C GLU A 100 9.47 -5.16 -10.91
N ASP A 101 8.85 -5.99 -10.05
CA ASP A 101 7.43 -6.30 -10.22
C ASP A 101 6.55 -5.09 -9.94
N ILE A 102 5.49 -4.99 -10.74
CA ILE A 102 4.53 -3.89 -10.65
C ILE A 102 3.61 -4.12 -9.46
N ILE A 103 3.67 -3.20 -8.51
CA ILE A 103 2.74 -3.17 -7.40
C ILE A 103 1.64 -2.15 -7.68
N LYS A 104 0.39 -2.53 -7.42
CA LYS A 104 -0.76 -1.63 -7.58
C LYS A 104 -1.27 -1.15 -6.23
N LEU A 105 -1.24 0.16 -6.05
CA LEU A 105 -1.94 0.89 -4.98
C LEU A 105 -3.26 1.43 -5.57
N TYR A 106 -4.37 0.80 -5.23
CA TYR A 106 -5.69 1.25 -5.65
C TYR A 106 -6.17 2.38 -4.76
N TYR A 107 -6.98 3.28 -5.31
CA TYR A 107 -7.60 4.38 -4.57
C TYR A 107 -9.05 4.63 -4.99
N GLY A 108 -9.81 5.23 -4.09
CA GLY A 108 -11.22 5.50 -4.28
C GLY A 108 -11.79 6.52 -3.31
N VAL A 109 -13.12 6.65 -3.30
CA VAL A 109 -13.88 7.51 -2.37
C VAL A 109 -14.96 6.74 -1.63
N TYR A 110 -15.13 7.02 -0.33
CA TYR A 110 -16.23 6.58 0.52
C TYR A 110 -17.31 7.65 0.66
#